data_AF-B3E8Y3-F1
#
_entry.id   AF-B3E8Y3-F1
#
_cell.length_a   1.000
_cell.length_b   1.000
_cell.length_c   1.000
_cell.angle_alpha   90.00
_cell.angle_beta   90.00
_cell.angle_gamma   90.00
#
_symmetry.space_group_name_H-M   'P 1'
#
loop_
_entity.id
_entity.type
_entity.pdbx_description
1 polymer ?
#
loop_
_entity_poly.entity_id
_entity_poly.type
_entity_poly.pdbx_seq_one_letter_code
_entity_poly.pdbx_strand_id
1 'polypeptide(L)'
;MSLDTPLIPPMVYALDFSHWKKASLRSFFAGSQVRFVTQITQVPAGSTLAVWGCRELPGLADNITVIRLEDGFIRSVGLGADLTRPVSWVVDRQGIYFDATRPSDLEELLLTTAFSDDLCRRAAQLRERLVAVGLTKYNLSGRRWQRPDTDRPVILVPGQVESDASLAYGAPGIKTNMGLLQAVRAAYLDAYLIYKPHPDVLAGLRAKGRAEDQALTWCDEQITDVAMGELLPLIDELHTMTSLTGFEALLRGKKVTCYGQPFYCSWGLTTDLLPVARRSRRLTLDELVAGSLLLYPRYMSRTSGQLITAEQALEELLTWREQMPETATLWTRLKRTVLRLVVGVR
;
A
#
# COMPACT_ATOMS: atom_id res chain seq x y z
N MET A 1 26.56 2.17 9.39
CA MET A 1 26.30 1.43 8.15
C MET A 1 26.03 2.46 7.09
N SER A 2 26.88 2.57 6.07
CA SER A 2 26.65 3.44 4.92
C SER A 2 25.31 3.05 4.30
N LEU A 3 24.33 3.94 4.34
CA LEU A 3 23.21 3.85 3.41
C LEU A 3 23.84 4.13 2.05
N ASP A 4 24.28 3.10 1.33
CA ASP A 4 24.59 3.18 -0.09
C ASP A 4 23.27 3.47 -0.81
N THR A 5 22.86 4.73 -0.65
CA THR A 5 21.68 5.30 -1.26
C THR A 5 22.07 5.37 -2.73
N PRO A 6 21.37 4.67 -3.62
CA PRO A 6 21.71 4.72 -5.03
C PRO A 6 21.75 6.19 -5.44
N LEU A 7 22.85 6.61 -6.08
CA LEU A 7 23.19 8.02 -6.34
C LEU A 7 21.92 8.83 -6.61
N ILE A 8 21.63 9.75 -5.69
CA ILE A 8 20.51 10.67 -5.84
C ILE A 8 20.90 11.57 -7.02
N PRO A 9 20.13 11.59 -8.12
CA PRO A 9 20.48 12.39 -9.28
C PRO A 9 20.59 13.88 -8.89
N PRO A 10 21.59 14.62 -9.40
CA PRO A 10 21.81 16.01 -8.99
C PRO A 10 20.62 16.92 -9.36
N MET A 11 19.90 16.57 -10.43
CA MET A 11 18.71 17.27 -10.91
C MET A 11 17.57 16.29 -11.16
N VAL A 12 16.37 16.61 -10.67
CA VAL A 12 15.13 15.85 -10.90
C VAL A 12 14.05 16.78 -11.44
N TYR A 13 13.48 16.42 -12.58
CA TYR A 13 12.30 17.06 -13.14
C TYR A 13 11.06 16.35 -12.59
N ALA A 14 10.11 17.08 -12.02
CA ALA A 14 8.93 16.53 -11.37
C ALA A 14 7.66 16.92 -12.14
N LEU A 15 7.02 15.95 -12.79
CA LEU A 15 5.89 16.20 -13.68
C LEU A 15 4.57 16.29 -12.92
N ASP A 16 3.95 17.45 -12.99
CA ASP A 16 2.54 17.69 -12.64
C ASP A 16 2.19 17.26 -11.19
N PHE A 17 3.11 17.58 -10.28
CA PHE A 17 2.90 17.42 -8.85
C PHE A 17 2.03 18.56 -8.30
N SER A 18 0.97 18.19 -7.57
CA SER A 18 0.13 19.13 -6.84
C SER A 18 0.95 19.95 -5.84
N HIS A 19 0.51 21.19 -5.54
CA HIS A 19 1.20 22.10 -4.63
C HIS A 19 1.55 21.46 -3.27
N TRP A 20 0.64 20.65 -2.73
CA TRP A 20 0.85 19.97 -1.45
C TRP A 20 1.92 18.88 -1.49
N LYS A 21 2.12 18.19 -2.63
CA LYS A 21 3.18 17.18 -2.78
C LYS A 21 4.55 17.80 -3.01
N LYS A 22 4.63 19.04 -3.53
CA LYS A 22 5.92 19.70 -3.88
C LYS A 22 6.86 19.81 -2.69
N ALA A 23 6.34 20.16 -1.51
CA ALA A 23 7.14 20.25 -0.29
C ALA A 23 7.71 18.90 0.13
N SER A 24 6.88 17.85 0.16
CA SER A 24 7.34 16.49 0.45
C SER A 24 8.35 16.00 -0.58
N LEU A 25 8.13 16.25 -1.86
CA LEU A 25 9.06 15.85 -2.92
C LEU A 25 10.44 16.44 -2.72
N ARG A 26 10.55 17.72 -2.37
CA ARG A 26 11.86 18.33 -2.06
C ARG A 26 12.53 17.67 -0.86
N SER A 27 11.79 17.34 0.19
CA SER A 27 12.34 16.61 1.34
C SER A 27 12.83 15.21 0.94
N PHE A 28 12.00 14.46 0.20
CA PHE A 28 12.37 13.11 -0.24
C PHE A 28 13.55 13.13 -1.21
N PHE A 29 13.72 14.17 -2.02
CA PHE A 29 14.90 14.36 -2.86
C PHE A 29 15.91 15.34 -2.24
N ALA A 30 16.02 15.38 -0.91
CA ALA A 30 17.08 16.15 -0.25
C ALA A 30 18.44 15.73 -0.81
N GLY A 31 19.21 16.70 -1.31
CA GLY A 31 20.45 16.47 -2.06
C GLY A 31 20.32 16.64 -3.58
N SER A 32 19.12 16.60 -4.14
CA SER A 32 18.83 16.97 -5.55
C SER A 32 18.29 18.40 -5.65
N GLN A 33 18.56 19.04 -6.79
CA GLN A 33 17.72 20.15 -7.26
C GLN A 33 16.45 19.59 -7.91
N VAL A 34 15.28 19.98 -7.39
CA VAL A 34 13.97 19.53 -7.92
C VAL A 34 13.31 20.64 -8.72
N ARG A 35 13.09 20.41 -10.02
CA ARG A 35 12.41 21.34 -10.94
C ARG A 35 11.03 20.82 -11.31
N PHE A 36 9.99 21.56 -10.94
CA PHE A 36 8.62 21.18 -11.28
C PHE A 36 8.27 21.61 -12.70
N VAL A 37 7.68 20.69 -13.46
CA VAL A 37 7.20 20.89 -14.84
C VAL A 37 5.76 20.42 -14.95
N THR A 38 5.01 20.96 -15.91
CA THR A 38 3.62 20.58 -16.18
C THR A 38 3.48 19.76 -17.46
N GLN A 39 4.48 19.82 -18.34
CA GLN A 39 4.48 19.13 -19.63
C GLN A 39 5.79 18.35 -19.82
N ILE A 40 5.68 17.19 -20.48
CA ILE A 40 6.82 16.30 -20.78
C ILE A 40 7.87 17.02 -21.65
N THR A 41 7.43 17.89 -22.56
CA THR A 41 8.29 18.69 -23.45
C THR A 41 9.23 19.65 -22.71
N GLN A 42 8.98 19.92 -21.42
CA GLN A 42 9.84 20.76 -20.57
C GLN A 42 10.99 19.98 -19.92
N VAL A 43 11.02 18.66 -20.09
CA VAL A 43 12.03 17.76 -19.53
C VAL A 43 13.17 17.62 -20.56
N PRO A 44 14.39 18.09 -20.25
CA PRO A 44 15.52 17.97 -21.17
C PRO A 44 15.91 16.51 -21.41
N ALA A 45 16.42 16.24 -22.60
CA ALA A 45 17.00 14.95 -22.95
C ALA A 45 18.18 14.63 -22.00
N GLY A 46 18.34 13.36 -21.61
CA GLY A 46 19.41 12.93 -20.69
C GLY A 46 19.15 13.26 -19.21
N SER A 47 17.98 13.81 -18.86
CA SER A 47 17.64 14.15 -17.48
C SER A 47 16.88 13.03 -16.77
N THR A 48 16.64 13.21 -15.46
CA THR A 48 15.80 12.32 -14.67
C THR A 48 14.42 12.93 -14.44
N LEU A 49 13.36 12.17 -14.74
CA LEU A 49 11.97 12.54 -14.60
C LEU A 49 11.29 11.74 -13.48
N ALA A 50 10.86 12.41 -12.42
CA ALA A 50 10.01 11.87 -11.38
C ALA A 50 8.52 12.01 -11.73
N VAL A 51 7.79 10.91 -11.64
CA VAL A 51 6.34 10.81 -11.88
C VAL A 51 5.66 10.05 -10.74
N TRP A 52 4.37 10.29 -10.51
CA TRP A 52 3.59 9.54 -9.53
C TRP A 52 2.92 8.31 -10.18
N GLY A 53 3.08 7.13 -9.59
CA GLY A 53 2.49 5.87 -10.02
C GLY A 53 2.82 5.50 -11.47
N CYS A 54 1.88 4.82 -12.14
CA CYS A 54 1.99 4.38 -13.54
C CYS A 54 1.51 5.44 -14.55
N ARG A 55 1.78 6.73 -14.32
CA ARG A 55 1.44 7.79 -15.28
C ARG A 55 2.02 7.45 -16.66
N GLU A 56 1.17 7.54 -17.68
CA GLU A 56 1.55 7.41 -19.09
C GLU A 56 2.37 8.62 -19.53
N LEU A 57 3.40 8.38 -20.34
CA LEU A 57 4.36 9.39 -20.77
C LEU A 57 4.50 9.40 -22.31
N PRO A 58 3.43 9.75 -23.04
CA PRO A 58 3.46 9.78 -24.50
C PRO A 58 4.49 10.80 -24.99
N GLY A 59 5.32 10.40 -25.96
CA GLY A 59 6.33 11.27 -26.56
C GLY A 59 7.52 11.59 -25.64
N LEU A 60 7.73 10.83 -24.56
CA LEU A 60 8.95 10.93 -23.76
C LEU A 60 10.16 10.48 -24.59
N ALA A 61 11.24 11.25 -24.56
CA ALA A 61 12.48 10.88 -25.23
C ALA A 61 13.14 9.65 -24.56
N ASP A 62 13.70 8.75 -25.37
CA ASP A 62 14.28 7.47 -24.92
C ASP A 62 15.45 7.63 -23.94
N ASN A 63 16.11 8.79 -23.93
CA ASN A 63 17.26 9.07 -23.07
C ASN A 63 16.89 9.74 -21.74
N ILE A 64 15.61 9.76 -21.36
CA ILE A 64 15.15 10.26 -20.06
C ILE A 64 15.00 9.10 -19.09
N THR A 65 15.70 9.15 -17.96
CA THR A 65 15.52 8.19 -16.87
C THR A 65 14.24 8.50 -16.11
N VAL A 66 13.31 7.55 -16.03
CA VAL A 66 12.05 7.72 -15.30
C VAL A 66 12.15 7.13 -13.90
N ILE A 67 11.73 7.90 -12.90
CA ILE A 67 11.55 7.46 -11.53
C ILE A 67 10.06 7.53 -11.19
N ARG A 68 9.48 6.41 -10.75
CA ARG A 68 8.10 6.34 -10.30
C ARG A 68 8.05 6.42 -8.77
N LEU A 69 7.13 7.25 -8.30
CA LEU A 69 6.91 7.52 -6.88
C LEU A 69 5.54 7.02 -6.48
N GLU A 70 5.45 6.47 -5.28
CA GLU A 70 4.19 6.14 -4.62
C GLU A 70 4.30 6.35 -3.11
N ASP A 71 3.16 6.31 -2.45
CA ASP A 71 3.10 6.18 -1.01
C ASP A 71 3.75 4.85 -0.56
N GLY A 72 4.53 4.91 0.51
CA GLY A 72 5.10 3.74 1.15
C GLY A 72 4.06 2.94 1.93
N PHE A 73 4.44 1.74 2.37
CA PHE A 73 3.54 0.79 2.99
C PHE A 73 3.14 1.17 4.43
N ILE A 74 4.03 1.85 5.16
CA ILE A 74 3.74 2.46 6.46
C ILE A 74 3.51 3.95 6.22
N ARG A 75 2.25 4.39 6.28
CA ARG A 75 1.87 5.70 5.73
C ARG A 75 1.54 6.78 6.75
N SER A 76 0.54 6.58 7.61
CA SER A 76 0.09 7.60 8.57
C SER A 76 -0.86 7.04 9.63
N VAL A 77 -1.11 7.83 10.68
CA VAL A 77 -2.25 7.64 11.59
C VAL A 77 -3.49 8.25 10.90
N GLY A 78 -4.57 7.48 10.73
CA GLY A 78 -5.83 7.91 10.10
C GLY A 78 -6.03 7.49 8.64
N LEU A 79 -7.05 8.03 7.96
CA LEU A 79 -7.29 7.76 6.54
C LEU A 79 -6.34 8.58 5.67
N GLY A 80 -5.98 8.00 4.53
CA GLY A 80 -5.30 8.72 3.48
C GLY A 80 -6.01 9.95 2.93
N ALA A 81 -7.31 10.00 3.13
CA ALA A 81 -8.20 11.08 2.78
C ALA A 81 -8.10 12.31 3.69
N ASP A 82 -7.52 12.16 4.89
CA ASP A 82 -7.46 13.25 5.87
C ASP A 82 -6.26 14.20 5.62
N LEU A 83 -5.65 14.11 4.43
CA LEU A 83 -4.50 14.92 3.97
C LEU A 83 -3.29 14.88 4.92
N THR A 84 -3.16 13.82 5.71
CA THR A 84 -2.00 13.60 6.58
C THR A 84 -0.76 13.38 5.72
N ARG A 85 0.27 14.22 5.91
CA ARG A 85 1.55 14.09 5.20
C ARG A 85 2.09 12.66 5.39
N PRO A 86 2.31 11.89 4.30
CA PRO A 86 2.82 10.53 4.40
C PRO A 86 4.24 10.55 4.99
N VAL A 87 4.54 9.60 5.87
CA VAL A 87 5.89 9.44 6.44
C VAL A 87 6.82 8.65 5.54
N SER A 88 6.29 8.00 4.50
CA SER A 88 7.05 7.10 3.66
C SER A 88 6.64 7.21 2.20
N TRP A 89 7.63 7.23 1.31
CA TRP A 89 7.47 7.11 -0.15
C TRP A 89 8.39 6.03 -0.68
N VAL A 90 7.95 5.37 -1.76
CA VAL A 90 8.80 4.51 -2.57
C VAL A 90 9.36 5.30 -3.74
N VAL A 91 10.57 4.94 -4.16
CA VAL A 91 11.27 5.56 -5.28
C VAL A 91 11.79 4.43 -6.16
N ASP A 92 11.12 4.21 -7.29
CA ASP A 92 11.37 3.07 -8.17
C ASP A 92 11.86 3.54 -9.54
N ARG A 93 12.99 3.02 -10.00
CA ARG A 93 13.68 3.42 -11.23
C ARG A 93 13.37 2.51 -12.42
N GLN A 94 12.83 1.31 -12.17
CA GLN A 94 12.54 0.32 -13.20
C GLN A 94 11.05 0.21 -13.52
N GLY A 95 10.21 0.34 -12.50
CA GLY A 95 8.78 0.12 -12.59
C GLY A 95 8.09 0.72 -11.38
N ILE A 96 7.19 -0.04 -10.76
CA ILE A 96 6.61 0.29 -9.47
C ILE A 96 6.08 -1.00 -8.84
N TYR A 97 6.13 -1.14 -7.52
CA TYR A 97 5.86 -2.41 -6.83
C TYR A 97 4.52 -3.09 -7.17
N PHE A 98 3.48 -2.33 -7.52
CA PHE A 98 2.16 -2.89 -7.83
C PHE A 98 1.99 -3.28 -9.30
N ASP A 99 2.91 -2.89 -10.18
CA ASP A 99 2.88 -3.23 -11.61
C ASP A 99 3.51 -4.60 -11.82
N ALA A 100 2.66 -5.61 -12.03
CA ALA A 100 3.09 -6.97 -12.28
C ALA A 100 3.41 -7.24 -13.76
N THR A 101 3.28 -6.26 -14.66
CA THR A 101 3.54 -6.44 -16.10
C THR A 101 5.03 -6.32 -16.46
N ARG A 102 5.85 -5.77 -15.55
CA ARG A 102 7.28 -5.53 -15.74
C ARG A 102 8.05 -5.67 -14.40
N PRO A 103 9.38 -5.78 -14.43
CA PRO A 103 10.20 -5.70 -13.21
C PRO A 103 10.07 -4.35 -12.49
N SER A 104 10.36 -4.36 -11.19
CA SER A 104 10.43 -3.17 -10.34
C SER A 104 11.69 -3.25 -9.47
N ASP A 105 12.16 -2.11 -8.95
CA ASP A 105 13.31 -2.10 -8.03
C ASP A 105 13.05 -2.98 -6.80
N LEU A 106 11.80 -3.06 -6.30
CA LEU A 106 11.45 -3.96 -5.21
C LEU A 106 11.60 -5.44 -5.63
N GLU A 107 11.16 -5.79 -6.83
CA GLU A 107 11.26 -7.17 -7.31
C GLU A 107 12.72 -7.60 -7.49
N GLU A 108 13.56 -6.75 -8.08
CA GLU A 108 15.00 -7.01 -8.21
C GLU A 108 15.67 -7.12 -6.82
N LEU A 109 15.33 -6.21 -5.91
CA LEU A 109 15.84 -6.24 -4.54
C LEU A 109 15.51 -7.56 -3.86
N LEU A 110 14.26 -8.01 -3.94
CA LEU A 110 13.81 -9.26 -3.34
C LEU A 110 14.43 -10.50 -4.01
N LEU A 111 14.68 -10.46 -5.32
CA LEU A 111 15.35 -11.54 -6.06
C LEU A 111 16.82 -11.67 -5.65
N THR A 112 17.55 -10.55 -5.59
CA THR A 112 19.02 -10.53 -5.63
C THR A 112 19.67 -10.32 -4.27
N THR A 113 18.96 -9.73 -3.30
CA THR A 113 19.57 -9.38 -2.01
C THR A 113 19.90 -10.62 -1.19
N ALA A 114 21.14 -10.70 -0.70
CA ALA A 114 21.49 -11.60 0.39
C ALA A 114 21.08 -10.95 1.73
N PHE A 115 19.98 -11.41 2.31
CA PHE A 115 19.49 -10.89 3.59
C PHE A 115 20.30 -11.49 4.73
N SER A 116 21.04 -10.65 5.45
CA SER A 116 21.82 -11.09 6.61
C SER A 116 20.91 -11.38 7.81
N ASP A 117 21.37 -12.24 8.72
CA ASP A 117 20.67 -12.56 9.96
C ASP A 117 20.32 -11.31 10.78
N ASP A 118 21.19 -10.30 10.77
CA ASP A 118 20.94 -9.04 11.46
C ASP A 118 19.79 -8.24 10.83
N LEU A 119 19.76 -8.17 9.50
CA LEU A 119 18.69 -7.51 8.76
C LEU A 119 17.36 -8.24 8.96
N CYS A 120 17.35 -9.58 8.91
CA CYS A 120 16.16 -10.38 9.21
C CYS A 120 15.70 -10.19 10.66
N ARG A 121 16.61 -10.08 11.63
CA ARG A 121 16.27 -9.81 13.05
C ARG A 121 15.62 -8.44 13.22
N ARG A 122 16.16 -7.41 12.57
CA ARG A 122 15.55 -6.06 12.55
C ARG A 122 14.16 -6.08 11.91
N ALA A 123 14.01 -6.79 10.80
CA ALA A 123 12.73 -6.95 10.11
C ALA A 123 11.68 -7.65 11.00
N ALA A 124 12.06 -8.73 11.68
CA ALA A 124 11.20 -9.44 12.62
C ALA A 124 10.74 -8.53 13.77
N GLN A 125 11.66 -7.78 14.38
CA GLN A 125 11.35 -6.83 15.46
C GLN A 125 10.38 -5.73 14.99
N LEU A 126 10.62 -5.15 13.81
CA LEU A 126 9.73 -4.16 13.23
C LEU A 126 8.33 -4.75 12.96
N ARG A 127 8.26 -5.95 12.36
CA ARG A 127 7.00 -6.67 12.11
C ARG A 127 6.24 -6.90 13.41
N GLU A 128 6.87 -7.46 14.42
CA GLU A 128 6.26 -7.76 15.72
C GLU A 128 5.73 -6.49 16.38
N ARG A 129 6.49 -5.39 16.33
CA ARG A 129 6.05 -4.10 16.85
C ARG A 129 4.84 -3.55 16.08
N LEU A 130 4.85 -3.58 14.74
CA LEU A 130 3.73 -3.15 13.90
C LEU A 130 2.45 -3.93 14.20
N VAL A 131 2.57 -5.24 14.37
CA VAL A 131 1.44 -6.12 14.72
C VAL A 131 0.93 -5.82 16.12
N ALA A 132 1.82 -5.73 17.12
CA ALA A 132 1.46 -5.50 18.51
C ALA A 132 0.73 -4.17 18.74
N VAL A 133 1.14 -3.11 18.03
CA VAL A 133 0.49 -1.80 18.13
C VAL A 133 -0.75 -1.66 17.23
N GLY A 134 -1.10 -2.72 16.49
CA GLY A 134 -2.27 -2.77 15.62
C GLY A 134 -2.20 -1.84 14.41
N LEU A 135 -1.00 -1.41 14.00
CA LEU A 135 -0.86 -0.47 12.89
C LEU A 135 -1.30 -1.13 11.59
N THR A 136 -2.11 -0.40 10.82
CA THR A 136 -2.48 -0.75 9.44
C THR A 136 -2.39 0.49 8.55
N LYS A 137 -2.52 0.33 7.22
CA LYS A 137 -2.52 1.44 6.26
C LYS A 137 -3.58 2.49 6.60
N TYR A 138 -4.71 2.03 7.15
CA TYR A 138 -5.84 2.85 7.56
C TYR A 138 -6.13 2.62 9.04
N ASN A 139 -5.57 3.46 9.92
CA ASN A 139 -5.79 3.37 11.36
C ASN A 139 -7.15 3.99 11.75
N LEU A 140 -8.22 3.29 11.42
CA LEU A 140 -9.60 3.65 11.74
C LEU A 140 -9.98 3.16 13.14
N SER A 141 -10.76 3.95 13.88
CA SER A 141 -11.51 3.45 15.03
C SER A 141 -12.78 2.74 14.57
N GLY A 142 -13.26 1.78 15.35
CA GLY A 142 -14.42 0.98 15.00
C GLY A 142 -15.02 0.26 16.19
N ARG A 143 -16.15 -0.42 15.97
CA ARG A 143 -16.68 -1.36 16.96
C ARG A 143 -15.77 -2.57 17.07
N ARG A 144 -15.72 -3.17 18.26
CA ARG A 144 -15.12 -4.50 18.40
C ARG A 144 -15.95 -5.51 17.63
N TRP A 145 -15.29 -6.34 16.84
CA TRP A 145 -15.90 -7.47 16.19
C TRP A 145 -15.68 -8.74 17.02
N GLN A 146 -16.71 -9.57 17.10
CA GLN A 146 -16.61 -10.89 17.72
C GLN A 146 -16.59 -11.91 16.61
N ARG A 147 -15.58 -12.78 16.65
CA ARG A 147 -15.49 -13.89 15.71
C ARG A 147 -16.73 -14.78 15.88
N PRO A 148 -17.39 -15.22 14.80
CA PRO A 148 -18.51 -16.15 14.89
C PRO A 148 -18.05 -17.45 15.54
N ASP A 149 -18.90 -17.99 16.43
CA ASP A 149 -18.70 -19.30 17.03
C ASP A 149 -19.06 -20.38 15.99
N THR A 150 -18.05 -20.81 15.24
CA THR A 150 -18.22 -21.75 14.13
C THR A 150 -16.94 -22.53 13.91
N ASP A 151 -17.08 -23.82 13.58
CA ASP A 151 -15.97 -24.68 13.16
C ASP A 151 -15.55 -24.43 11.69
N ARG A 152 -16.28 -23.56 10.98
CA ARG A 152 -15.99 -23.18 9.59
C ARG A 152 -14.77 -22.25 9.52
N PRO A 153 -13.93 -22.36 8.47
CA PRO A 153 -12.90 -21.36 8.21
C PRO A 153 -13.53 -19.97 8.06
N VAL A 154 -13.01 -18.99 8.78
CA VAL A 154 -13.42 -17.59 8.69
C VAL A 154 -12.50 -16.87 7.70
N ILE A 155 -13.07 -16.50 6.55
CA ILE A 155 -12.35 -15.95 5.40
C ILE A 155 -12.71 -14.48 5.21
N LEU A 156 -11.70 -13.61 5.14
CA LEU A 156 -11.89 -12.20 4.81
C LEU A 156 -11.61 -11.92 3.33
N VAL A 157 -12.54 -11.21 2.70
CA VAL A 157 -12.40 -10.65 1.36
C VAL A 157 -12.43 -9.11 1.45
N PRO A 158 -11.27 -8.43 1.42
CA PRO A 158 -11.21 -6.97 1.44
C PRO A 158 -11.55 -6.39 0.08
N GLY A 159 -12.49 -5.44 0.04
CA GLY A 159 -12.78 -4.64 -1.13
C GLY A 159 -11.65 -3.68 -1.47
N GLN A 160 -11.50 -3.38 -2.76
CA GLN A 160 -10.57 -2.40 -3.31
C GLN A 160 -11.31 -1.35 -4.13
N VAL A 161 -10.68 -0.21 -4.40
CA VAL A 161 -11.22 0.73 -5.39
C VAL A 161 -10.98 0.12 -6.77
N GLU A 162 -12.05 -0.19 -7.52
CA GLU A 162 -11.92 -0.91 -8.81
C GLU A 162 -11.10 -0.15 -9.87
N SER A 163 -10.98 1.18 -9.74
CA SER A 163 -10.14 2.03 -10.59
C SER A 163 -8.69 2.20 -10.10
N ASP A 164 -8.29 1.49 -9.05
CA ASP A 164 -6.92 1.55 -8.51
C ASP A 164 -5.90 0.99 -9.52
N ALA A 165 -4.76 1.67 -9.66
CA ALA A 165 -3.70 1.26 -10.58
C ALA A 165 -3.15 -0.13 -10.25
N SER A 166 -3.15 -0.53 -8.97
CA SER A 166 -2.76 -1.89 -8.56
C SER A 166 -3.66 -2.98 -9.13
N LEU A 167 -4.93 -2.70 -9.47
CA LEU A 167 -5.78 -3.66 -10.19
C LEU A 167 -5.50 -3.63 -11.69
N ALA A 168 -5.33 -2.43 -12.27
CA ALA A 168 -5.05 -2.28 -13.69
C ALA A 168 -3.75 -3.01 -14.11
N TYR A 169 -2.70 -2.89 -13.30
CA TYR A 169 -1.37 -3.41 -13.59
C TYR A 169 -1.00 -4.67 -12.79
N GLY A 170 -1.76 -5.01 -11.75
CA GLY A 170 -1.46 -6.14 -10.87
C GLY A 170 -2.51 -7.26 -10.89
N ALA A 171 -3.66 -7.12 -11.56
CA ALA A 171 -4.68 -8.17 -11.55
C ALA A 171 -5.00 -8.66 -12.98
N PRO A 172 -4.24 -9.62 -13.54
CA PRO A 172 -4.46 -10.07 -14.93
C PRO A 172 -5.79 -10.83 -15.13
N GLY A 173 -6.42 -11.33 -14.07
CA GLY A 173 -7.70 -12.05 -14.11
C GLY A 173 -8.86 -11.23 -13.56
N ILE A 174 -9.30 -11.56 -12.34
CA ILE A 174 -10.42 -10.89 -11.67
C ILE A 174 -10.01 -9.45 -11.31
N LYS A 175 -10.85 -8.47 -11.70
CA LYS A 175 -10.63 -7.03 -11.47
C LYS A 175 -11.78 -6.33 -10.73
N THR A 176 -12.77 -7.07 -10.24
CA THR A 176 -13.94 -6.51 -9.56
C THR A 176 -14.11 -7.11 -8.17
N ASN A 177 -14.64 -6.33 -7.23
CA ASN A 177 -14.85 -6.78 -5.86
C ASN A 177 -15.83 -7.95 -5.80
N MET A 178 -16.93 -7.86 -6.55
CA MET A 178 -17.92 -8.94 -6.61
C MET A 178 -17.41 -10.16 -7.36
N GLY A 179 -16.60 -9.99 -8.40
CA GLY A 179 -15.96 -11.12 -9.08
C GLY A 179 -15.04 -11.89 -8.14
N LEU A 180 -14.29 -11.19 -7.29
CA LEU A 180 -13.47 -11.82 -6.26
C LEU A 180 -14.34 -12.55 -5.24
N LEU A 181 -15.37 -11.89 -4.70
CA LEU A 181 -16.23 -12.46 -3.68
C LEU A 181 -16.95 -13.73 -4.17
N GLN A 182 -17.44 -13.70 -5.41
CA GLN A 182 -18.04 -14.85 -6.09
C GLN A 182 -17.05 -16.00 -6.27
N ALA A 183 -15.83 -15.71 -6.72
CA ALA A 183 -14.80 -16.73 -6.89
C ALA A 183 -14.38 -17.38 -5.56
N VAL A 184 -14.31 -16.59 -4.48
CA VAL A 184 -14.03 -17.13 -3.14
C VAL A 184 -15.18 -17.99 -2.65
N ARG A 185 -16.44 -17.54 -2.77
CA ARG A 185 -17.60 -18.35 -2.38
C ARG A 185 -17.67 -19.66 -3.16
N ALA A 186 -17.40 -19.64 -4.46
CA ALA A 186 -17.41 -20.84 -5.29
C ALA A 186 -16.32 -21.85 -4.89
N ALA A 187 -15.14 -21.37 -4.47
CA ALA A 187 -14.04 -22.22 -4.02
C ALA A 187 -14.20 -22.71 -2.56
N TYR A 188 -14.94 -21.97 -1.72
CA TYR A 188 -15.11 -22.24 -0.30
C TYR A 188 -16.60 -22.17 0.08
N LEU A 189 -17.36 -23.18 -0.34
CA LEU A 189 -18.81 -23.24 -0.15
C LEU A 189 -19.20 -23.15 1.34
N ASP A 190 -18.49 -23.89 2.18
CA ASP A 190 -18.79 -24.04 3.61
C ASP A 190 -17.99 -23.07 4.51
N ALA A 191 -17.26 -22.10 3.96
CA ALA A 191 -16.55 -21.12 4.80
C ALA A 191 -17.49 -20.00 5.27
N TYR A 192 -17.16 -19.39 6.41
CA TYR A 192 -17.78 -18.14 6.87
C TYR A 192 -17.07 -16.97 6.17
N LEU A 193 -17.69 -16.40 5.14
CA LEU A 193 -17.11 -15.32 4.35
C LEU A 193 -17.51 -13.96 4.89
N ILE A 194 -16.51 -13.13 5.08
CA ILE A 194 -16.64 -11.72 5.47
C ILE A 194 -16.24 -10.86 4.28
N TYR A 195 -17.15 -10.00 3.81
CA TYR A 195 -16.79 -8.93 2.89
C TYR A 195 -16.57 -7.63 3.65
N LYS A 196 -15.43 -6.98 3.43
CA LYS A 196 -15.14 -5.66 4.01
C LYS A 196 -14.93 -4.64 2.89
N PRO A 197 -15.91 -3.76 2.60
CA PRO A 197 -15.76 -2.74 1.56
C PRO A 197 -14.59 -1.80 1.85
N HIS A 198 -14.02 -1.22 0.78
CA HIS A 198 -12.90 -0.29 0.91
C HIS A 198 -13.32 0.99 1.68
N PRO A 199 -12.52 1.49 2.65
CA PRO A 199 -12.92 2.64 3.47
C PRO A 199 -13.16 3.93 2.66
N ASP A 200 -12.39 4.18 1.61
CA ASP A 200 -12.60 5.36 0.76
C ASP A 200 -13.92 5.29 -0.05
N VAL A 201 -14.41 4.08 -0.35
CA VAL A 201 -15.73 3.87 -0.98
C VAL A 201 -16.83 4.15 0.03
N LEU A 202 -16.69 3.64 1.26
CA LEU A 202 -17.63 3.92 2.36
C LEU A 202 -17.69 5.42 2.72
N ALA A 203 -16.54 6.11 2.64
CA ALA A 203 -16.46 7.55 2.87
C ALA A 203 -17.02 8.40 1.69
N GLY A 204 -17.38 7.78 0.56
CA GLY A 204 -17.85 8.47 -0.64
C GLY A 204 -16.76 9.29 -1.34
N LEU A 205 -15.50 8.92 -1.16
CA LEU A 205 -14.33 9.57 -1.77
C LEU A 205 -13.95 8.91 -3.11
N ARG A 206 -14.42 7.67 -3.31
CA ARG A 206 -14.24 6.89 -4.53
C ARG A 206 -15.58 6.29 -4.95
N ALA A 207 -15.72 6.04 -6.25
CA ALA A 207 -16.90 5.36 -6.78
C ALA A 207 -17.01 3.94 -6.21
N LYS A 208 -18.25 3.49 -6.00
CA LYS A 208 -18.52 2.09 -5.68
C LYS A 208 -18.17 1.20 -6.87
N GLY A 209 -17.65 0.02 -6.60
CA GLY A 209 -17.49 -1.02 -7.60
C GLY A 209 -18.81 -1.54 -8.12
N ARG A 210 -18.75 -2.31 -9.19
CA ARG A 210 -19.94 -2.87 -9.84
C ARG A 210 -20.65 -3.87 -8.92
N ALA A 211 -21.94 -3.64 -8.68
CA ALA A 211 -22.85 -4.52 -7.94
C ALA A 211 -22.44 -4.81 -6.48
N GLU A 212 -21.66 -3.93 -5.83
CA GLU A 212 -21.25 -4.12 -4.43
C GLU A 212 -22.42 -4.13 -3.42
N ASP A 213 -23.57 -3.59 -3.81
CA ASP A 213 -24.83 -3.69 -3.05
C ASP A 213 -25.33 -5.14 -2.91
N GLN A 214 -24.84 -6.05 -3.76
CA GLN A 214 -25.19 -7.48 -3.75
C GLN A 214 -24.20 -8.32 -2.95
N ALA A 215 -23.27 -7.73 -2.20
CA ALA A 215 -22.22 -8.48 -1.50
C ALA A 215 -22.79 -9.55 -0.55
N LEU A 216 -23.87 -9.25 0.18
CA LEU A 216 -24.54 -10.18 1.11
C LEU A 216 -25.16 -11.41 0.42
N THR A 217 -25.30 -11.40 -0.91
CA THR A 217 -25.68 -12.60 -1.67
C THR A 217 -24.55 -13.65 -1.68
N TRP A 218 -23.30 -13.22 -1.48
CA TRP A 218 -22.10 -14.04 -1.66
C TRP A 218 -21.31 -14.24 -0.37
N CYS A 219 -21.51 -13.41 0.66
CA CYS A 219 -20.85 -13.50 1.97
C CYS A 219 -21.85 -13.72 3.12
N ASP A 220 -21.37 -14.26 4.23
CA ASP A 220 -22.15 -14.44 5.46
C ASP A 220 -22.30 -13.11 6.22
N GLU A 221 -21.27 -12.26 6.20
CA GLU A 221 -21.27 -10.95 6.88
C GLU A 221 -20.60 -9.87 6.02
N GLN A 222 -21.18 -8.67 6.02
CA GLN A 222 -20.52 -7.48 5.50
C GLN A 222 -20.13 -6.54 6.65
N ILE A 223 -18.82 -6.28 6.79
CA ILE A 223 -18.27 -5.47 7.88
C ILE A 223 -17.79 -4.11 7.37
N THR A 224 -18.37 -3.02 7.85
CA THR A 224 -18.02 -1.66 7.43
C THR A 224 -17.24 -0.87 8.48
N ASP A 225 -17.42 -1.19 9.77
CA ASP A 225 -17.08 -0.33 10.91
C ASP A 225 -16.12 -0.97 11.92
N VAL A 226 -15.30 -1.92 11.46
CA VAL A 226 -14.26 -2.60 12.26
C VAL A 226 -12.88 -2.28 11.70
N ALA A 227 -11.92 -2.01 12.58
CA ALA A 227 -10.54 -1.74 12.18
C ALA A 227 -9.84 -3.01 11.66
N MET A 228 -9.03 -2.91 10.60
CA MET A 228 -8.27 -4.06 10.08
C MET A 228 -7.33 -4.64 11.14
N GLY A 229 -6.74 -3.80 11.99
CA GLY A 229 -5.86 -4.23 13.08
C GLY A 229 -6.54 -5.15 14.10
N GLU A 230 -7.85 -4.98 14.33
CA GLU A 230 -8.65 -5.83 15.22
C GLU A 230 -9.25 -7.03 14.49
N LEU A 231 -9.60 -6.88 13.21
CA LEU A 231 -10.22 -7.94 12.41
C LEU A 231 -9.22 -9.02 11.99
N LEU A 232 -8.05 -8.62 11.49
CA LEU A 232 -7.07 -9.56 10.91
C LEU A 232 -6.58 -10.63 11.90
N PRO A 233 -6.35 -10.36 13.20
CA PRO A 233 -6.01 -11.41 14.16
C PRO A 233 -7.09 -12.48 14.34
N LEU A 234 -8.36 -12.13 14.09
CA LEU A 234 -9.53 -12.96 14.36
C LEU A 234 -10.02 -13.77 13.16
N ILE A 235 -9.42 -13.64 11.98
CA ILE A 235 -9.73 -14.46 10.79
C ILE A 235 -8.75 -15.61 10.65
N ASP A 236 -9.07 -16.60 9.82
CA ASP A 236 -8.15 -17.69 9.48
C ASP A 236 -7.35 -17.37 8.21
N GLU A 237 -8.06 -16.93 7.17
CA GLU A 237 -7.49 -16.73 5.85
C GLU A 237 -7.99 -15.42 5.22
N LEU A 238 -7.17 -14.81 4.36
CA LEU A 238 -7.52 -13.62 3.59
C LEU A 238 -7.39 -13.90 2.09
N HIS A 239 -8.42 -13.55 1.33
CA HIS A 239 -8.47 -13.73 -0.12
C HIS A 239 -8.53 -12.38 -0.81
N THR A 240 -7.56 -12.05 -1.65
CA THR A 240 -7.44 -10.71 -2.24
C THR A 240 -7.01 -10.75 -3.71
N MET A 241 -7.34 -9.69 -4.45
CA MET A 241 -6.70 -9.42 -5.74
C MET A 241 -5.30 -8.86 -5.49
N THR A 242 -5.19 -7.58 -5.16
CA THR A 242 -3.90 -6.87 -5.04
C THR A 242 -3.80 -5.97 -3.80
N SER A 243 -4.74 -6.10 -2.85
CA SER A 243 -4.84 -5.20 -1.70
C SER A 243 -3.59 -5.26 -0.83
N LEU A 244 -3.13 -4.12 -0.30
CA LEU A 244 -2.08 -4.12 0.73
C LEU A 244 -2.50 -4.92 1.97
N THR A 245 -3.80 -5.08 2.22
CA THR A 245 -4.33 -5.89 3.33
C THR A 245 -3.81 -7.33 3.31
N GLY A 246 -3.55 -7.91 2.13
CA GLY A 246 -2.95 -9.24 2.06
C GLY A 246 -1.54 -9.27 2.63
N PHE A 247 -0.72 -8.23 2.40
CA PHE A 247 0.56 -8.11 3.08
C PHE A 247 0.39 -7.94 4.60
N GLU A 248 -0.57 -7.12 5.05
CA GLU A 248 -0.85 -6.92 6.48
C GLU A 248 -1.32 -8.21 7.19
N ALA A 249 -1.99 -9.10 6.46
CA ALA A 249 -2.38 -10.43 6.92
C ALA A 249 -1.15 -11.36 7.02
N LEU A 250 -0.23 -11.33 6.04
CA LEU A 250 1.05 -12.05 6.13
C LEU A 250 1.86 -11.62 7.36
N LEU A 251 1.94 -10.32 7.65
CA LEU A 251 2.63 -9.81 8.86
C LEU A 251 2.10 -10.44 10.16
N ARG A 252 0.83 -10.84 10.17
CA ARG A 252 0.11 -11.46 11.30
C ARG A 252 0.09 -13.00 11.24
N GLY A 253 0.86 -13.60 10.33
CA GLY A 253 0.93 -15.05 10.15
C GLY A 253 -0.36 -15.67 9.60
N LYS A 254 -1.21 -14.89 8.95
CA LYS A 254 -2.45 -15.39 8.34
C LYS A 254 -2.17 -16.00 6.97
N LYS A 255 -2.96 -17.00 6.60
CA LYS A 255 -2.92 -17.56 5.25
C LYS A 255 -3.49 -16.54 4.27
N VAL A 256 -2.83 -16.39 3.13
CA VAL A 256 -3.23 -15.41 2.12
C VAL A 256 -3.28 -16.06 0.75
N THR A 257 -4.44 -15.89 0.10
CA THR A 257 -4.70 -16.36 -1.26
C THR A 257 -4.80 -15.17 -2.20
N CYS A 258 -3.97 -15.15 -3.24
CA CYS A 258 -3.87 -14.07 -4.21
C CYS A 258 -4.51 -14.44 -5.55
N TYR A 259 -5.58 -13.74 -5.91
CA TYR A 259 -6.26 -13.81 -7.22
C TYR A 259 -5.69 -12.80 -8.22
N GLY A 260 -4.90 -11.84 -7.73
CA GLY A 260 -4.04 -10.99 -8.54
C GLY A 260 -2.58 -11.29 -8.28
N GLN A 261 -1.72 -10.35 -8.66
CA GLN A 261 -0.26 -10.42 -8.62
C GLN A 261 0.34 -9.26 -7.81
N PRO A 262 -0.06 -9.05 -6.53
CA PRO A 262 0.53 -8.00 -5.71
C PRO A 262 2.03 -8.24 -5.48
N PHE A 263 2.75 -7.22 -5.03
CA PHE A 263 4.21 -7.29 -4.85
C PHE A 263 4.68 -8.44 -3.94
N TYR A 264 3.83 -8.88 -3.00
CA TYR A 264 4.12 -9.92 -2.01
C TYR A 264 3.72 -11.34 -2.45
N CYS A 265 3.17 -11.52 -3.67
CA CYS A 265 2.85 -12.86 -4.19
C CYS A 265 4.06 -13.50 -4.88
N SER A 266 4.01 -14.82 -5.05
CA SER A 266 5.01 -15.63 -5.77
C SER A 266 6.40 -15.66 -5.16
N TRP A 267 6.46 -15.47 -3.84
CA TRP A 267 7.66 -15.69 -3.02
C TRP A 267 7.55 -16.93 -2.12
N GLY A 268 6.50 -17.74 -2.30
CA GLY A 268 6.22 -18.93 -1.48
C GLY A 268 5.53 -18.66 -0.14
N LEU A 269 5.08 -17.42 0.10
CA LEU A 269 4.38 -16.99 1.31
C LEU A 269 2.84 -16.95 1.14
N THR A 270 2.36 -17.08 -0.10
CA THR A 270 0.95 -16.98 -0.48
C THR A 270 0.54 -18.17 -1.34
N THR A 271 -0.75 -18.47 -1.35
CA THR A 271 -1.36 -19.33 -2.37
C THR A 271 -1.71 -18.46 -3.59
N ASP A 272 -1.00 -18.65 -4.70
CA ASP A 272 -1.17 -17.81 -5.89
C ASP A 272 -2.01 -18.52 -6.96
N LEU A 273 -3.12 -17.91 -7.35
CA LEU A 273 -3.96 -18.44 -8.43
C LEU A 273 -3.39 -18.09 -9.81
N LEU A 274 -2.66 -16.98 -9.90
CA LEU A 274 -2.02 -16.48 -11.11
C LEU A 274 -0.56 -16.12 -10.79
N PRO A 275 0.34 -17.11 -10.62
CA PRO A 275 1.71 -16.86 -10.19
C PRO A 275 2.50 -15.99 -11.19
N VAL A 276 3.47 -15.24 -10.68
CA VAL A 276 4.37 -14.41 -11.48
C VAL A 276 5.63 -15.20 -11.81
N ALA A 277 5.76 -15.69 -13.06
CA ALA A 277 6.85 -16.60 -13.46
C ALA A 277 8.27 -16.07 -13.23
N ARG A 278 8.49 -14.75 -13.29
CA ARG A 278 9.80 -14.12 -13.07
C ARG A 278 10.22 -14.04 -11.58
N ARG A 279 9.30 -14.25 -10.64
CA ARG A 279 9.59 -14.34 -9.21
C ARG A 279 9.92 -15.79 -8.87
N SER A 280 11.18 -16.16 -9.08
CA SER A 280 11.66 -17.56 -9.00
C SER A 280 12.27 -17.93 -7.64
N ARG A 281 12.33 -16.99 -6.69
CA ARG A 281 12.93 -17.19 -5.37
C ARG A 281 11.84 -17.41 -4.31
N ARG A 282 12.12 -18.28 -3.35
CA ARG A 282 11.34 -18.37 -2.10
C ARG A 282 11.95 -17.46 -1.05
N LEU A 283 11.11 -16.75 -0.32
CA LEU A 283 11.49 -15.87 0.78
C LEU A 283 10.84 -16.32 2.07
N THR A 284 11.53 -16.09 3.18
CA THR A 284 10.90 -16.02 4.50
C THR A 284 10.09 -14.72 4.62
N LEU A 285 9.16 -14.68 5.57
CA LEU A 285 8.39 -13.47 5.84
C LEU A 285 9.32 -12.30 6.23
N ASP A 286 10.37 -12.56 6.99
CA ASP A 286 11.29 -11.51 7.45
C ASP A 286 12.21 -10.98 6.34
N GLU A 287 12.55 -11.79 5.33
CA GLU A 287 13.20 -11.30 4.10
C GLU A 287 12.25 -10.39 3.30
N LEU A 288 10.98 -10.77 3.14
CA LEU A 288 9.99 -9.93 2.48
C LEU A 288 9.79 -8.61 3.24
N VAL A 289 9.72 -8.65 4.57
CA VAL A 289 9.62 -7.46 5.42
C VAL A 289 10.88 -6.59 5.30
N ALA A 290 12.08 -7.18 5.32
CA ALA A 290 13.32 -6.43 5.14
C ALA A 290 13.33 -5.68 3.80
N GLY A 291 13.00 -6.37 2.71
CA GLY A 291 12.98 -5.75 1.39
C GLY A 291 11.90 -4.68 1.27
N SER A 292 10.68 -4.98 1.68
CA SER A 292 9.52 -4.10 1.48
C SER A 292 9.41 -2.96 2.50
N LEU A 293 9.88 -3.12 3.74
CA LEU A 293 9.73 -2.10 4.80
C LEU A 293 11.03 -1.45 5.23
N LEU A 294 12.19 -2.08 5.05
CA LEU A 294 13.47 -1.48 5.49
C LEU A 294 14.27 -0.88 4.34
N LEU A 295 14.34 -1.58 3.20
CA LEU A 295 15.27 -1.24 2.12
C LEU A 295 14.63 -0.45 0.98
N TYR A 296 13.45 -0.85 0.52
CA TYR A 296 12.80 -0.23 -0.64
C TYR A 296 12.18 1.16 -0.37
N PRO A 297 11.35 1.35 0.68
CA PRO A 297 10.78 2.66 0.97
C PRO A 297 11.78 3.58 1.66
N ARG A 298 11.60 4.88 1.45
CA ARG A 298 12.28 5.94 2.19
C ARG A 298 11.33 6.49 3.23
N TYR A 299 11.86 6.82 4.41
CA TYR A 299 11.08 7.40 5.49
C TYR A 299 11.55 8.82 5.79
N MET A 300 10.61 9.68 6.11
CA MET A 300 10.83 11.09 6.37
C MET A 300 10.22 11.46 7.73
N SER A 301 11.05 11.98 8.62
CA SER A 301 10.61 12.51 9.90
C SER A 301 9.65 13.68 9.69
N ARG A 302 8.51 13.64 10.38
CA ARG A 302 7.55 14.76 10.33
C ARG A 302 8.05 15.94 11.15
N THR A 303 8.85 15.67 12.18
CA THR A 303 9.38 16.67 13.11
C THR A 303 10.62 17.36 12.53
N SER A 304 11.59 16.59 12.05
CA SER A 304 12.87 17.15 11.57
C SER A 304 12.90 17.40 10.06
N GLY A 305 12.02 16.77 9.28
CA GLY A 305 12.08 16.81 7.82
C GLY A 305 13.32 16.14 7.23
N GLN A 306 13.99 15.26 8.00
CA GLN A 306 15.13 14.46 7.59
C GLN A 306 14.75 13.01 7.30
N LEU A 307 15.59 12.33 6.53
CA LEU A 307 15.45 10.90 6.30
C LEU A 307 15.67 10.14 7.61
N ILE A 308 14.81 9.17 7.88
CA ILE A 308 14.87 8.31 9.06
C ILE A 308 14.73 6.85 8.64
N THR A 309 14.94 5.96 9.61
CA THR A 309 14.67 4.52 9.46
C THR A 309 13.17 4.22 9.59
N ALA A 310 12.75 3.03 9.15
CA ALA A 310 11.38 2.56 9.31
C ALA A 310 10.98 2.45 10.79
N GLU A 311 11.91 2.01 11.62
CA GLU A 311 11.77 1.88 13.07
C GLU A 311 11.51 3.25 13.71
N GLN A 312 12.32 4.26 13.36
CA GLN A 312 12.09 5.64 13.83
C GLN A 312 10.76 6.20 13.33
N ALA A 313 10.36 5.90 12.08
CA ALA A 313 9.09 6.34 11.53
C ALA A 313 7.91 5.73 12.29
N LEU A 314 8.02 4.46 12.70
CA LEU A 314 7.02 3.82 13.55
C LEU A 314 6.90 4.54 14.91
N GLU A 315 8.01 4.82 15.58
CA GLU A 315 7.98 5.52 16.86
C GLU A 315 7.36 6.93 16.74
N GLU A 316 7.71 7.69 15.69
CA GLU A 316 7.07 8.99 15.43
C GLU A 316 5.55 8.88 15.18
N LEU A 317 5.11 7.84 14.46
CA LEU A 317 3.69 7.59 14.23
C LEU A 317 2.96 7.24 15.54
N LEU A 318 3.59 6.47 16.43
CA LEU A 318 3.00 6.11 17.72
C LEU A 318 2.87 7.32 18.64
N THR A 319 3.94 8.13 18.77
CA THR A 319 3.89 9.39 19.52
C THR A 319 2.81 10.31 18.98
N TRP A 320 2.67 10.39 17.64
CA TRP A 320 1.62 11.21 17.05
C TRP A 320 0.21 10.67 17.34
N ARG A 321 0.02 9.35 17.31
CA ARG A 321 -1.26 8.72 17.64
C ARG A 321 -1.72 9.07 19.05
N GLU A 322 -0.80 9.08 20.02
CA GLU A 322 -1.08 9.43 21.42
C GLU A 322 -1.44 10.92 21.60
N GLN A 323 -0.88 11.79 20.76
CA GLN A 323 -1.11 13.23 20.81
C GLN A 323 -2.40 13.69 20.10
N MET A 324 -3.07 12.82 19.33
CA MET A 324 -4.33 13.17 18.66
C MET A 324 -5.52 13.11 19.64
N PRO A 325 -6.25 14.22 19.89
CA PRO A 325 -7.45 14.19 20.73
C PRO A 325 -8.58 13.40 20.05
N GLU A 326 -9.34 12.58 20.80
CA GLU A 326 -10.51 11.84 20.29
C GLU A 326 -11.56 12.73 19.60
N THR A 327 -11.61 14.02 19.96
CA THR A 327 -12.53 15.04 19.44
C THR A 327 -12.20 15.53 18.02
N ALA A 328 -11.05 15.15 17.45
CA ALA A 328 -10.67 15.51 16.08
C ALA A 328 -11.62 14.91 15.02
N THR A 329 -12.41 13.89 15.37
CA THR A 329 -13.38 13.22 14.48
C THR A 329 -14.46 14.15 13.90
N LEU A 330 -14.92 15.17 14.64
CA LEU A 330 -15.94 16.12 14.16
C LEU A 330 -15.38 17.13 13.15
N TRP A 331 -14.19 17.68 13.41
CA TRP A 331 -13.50 18.58 12.49
C TRP A 331 -13.02 17.86 11.23
N THR A 332 -12.64 16.58 11.36
CA THR A 332 -12.30 15.71 10.22
C THR A 332 -13.53 15.43 9.36
N ARG A 333 -14.72 15.24 9.95
CA ARG A 333 -16.00 15.16 9.21
C ARG A 333 -16.32 16.47 8.47
N LEU A 334 -16.12 17.63 9.11
CA LEU A 334 -16.36 18.93 8.48
C LEU A 334 -15.36 19.20 7.32
N LYS A 335 -14.08 18.89 7.52
CA LYS A 335 -13.05 18.95 6.46
C LYS A 335 -13.38 18.02 5.30
N ARG A 336 -13.91 16.82 5.55
CA ARG A 336 -14.35 15.88 4.49
C ARG A 336 -15.49 16.47 3.65
N THR A 337 -16.43 17.20 4.25
CA THR A 337 -17.49 17.91 3.52
C THR A 337 -16.95 19.04 2.65
N VAL A 338 -15.96 19.80 3.13
CA VAL A 338 -15.30 20.86 2.35
C VAL A 338 -14.43 20.28 1.23
N LEU A 339 -13.72 19.17 1.48
CA LEU A 339 -12.92 18.46 0.47
C LEU A 339 -13.77 17.89 -0.67
N ARG A 340 -14.99 17.42 -0.37
CA ARG A 340 -15.98 17.03 -1.39
C ARG A 340 -16.34 18.16 -2.35
N LEU A 341 -16.31 19.41 -1.86
CA LEU A 341 -16.64 20.60 -2.65
C LEU A 341 -15.45 21.16 -3.43
N VAL A 342 -14.22 20.98 -2.93
CA VAL A 342 -13.01 21.64 -3.48
C VAL A 342 -12.22 20.74 -4.45
N VAL A 343 -12.19 19.42 -4.25
CA VAL A 343 -11.30 18.53 -5.03
C VAL A 343 -11.92 18.05 -6.34
N GLY A 344 -13.22 18.25 -6.55
CA GLY A 344 -13.88 17.87 -7.81
C GLY A 344 -13.86 16.35 -8.00
N VAL A 345 -14.98 15.70 -7.70
CA VAL A 345 -15.18 14.30 -8.07
C VAL A 345 -15.02 14.18 -9.59
N ARG A 346 -13.96 13.50 -10.02
CA ARG A 346 -13.83 12.85 -11.32
C ARG A 346 -13.44 11.41 -11.09
#